data_AF-A0A950V7R3-F1
#
_entry.id   AF-A0A950V7R3-F1
#
_cell.length_a   1.000
_cell.length_b   1.000
_cell.length_c   1.000
_cell.angle_alpha   90.00
_cell.angle_beta   90.00
_cell.angle_gamma   90.00
#
_symmetry.space_group_name_H-M   'P 1'
#
loop_
_entity.id
_entity.type
_entity.pdbx_description
1 polymer ?
#
loop_
_entity_poly.entity_id
_entity_poly.type
_entity_poly.pdbx_seq_one_letter_code
_entity_poly.pdbx_strand_id
1 'polypeptide(L)'
;MTGGAAIFDYDNDGWPDIFLVNGARIRSGQRDRDVPDKSASEFWNRLYHNNHDGTFTDVTEKAGVRGYGYGTGAAVGDFDNDGLDDLLVTNFGGVILYH
;
A
#
# COMPACT_ATOMS: atom_id res chain seq x y z
N MET A 1 -15.54 -0.31 4.75
CA MET A 1 -14.56 -1.19 4.11
C MET A 1 -14.43 -0.75 2.66
N THR A 2 -13.47 0.11 2.36
CA THR A 2 -12.75 -0.01 1.10
C THR A 2 -11.31 -0.34 1.49
N GLY A 3 -10.73 -1.28 0.78
CA GLY A 3 -9.47 -1.91 1.10
C GLY A 3 -9.16 -2.92 0.01
N GLY A 4 -7.88 -3.19 -0.18
CA GLY A 4 -7.37 -4.11 -1.18
C GLY A 4 -6.18 -4.83 -0.59
N ALA A 5 -5.92 -6.03 -1.09
CA ALA A 5 -4.71 -6.75 -0.84
C ALA A 5 -4.02 -6.98 -2.18
N ALA A 6 -2.70 -6.92 -2.18
CA ALA A 6 -1.87 -7.36 -3.29
C ALA A 6 -0.90 -8.41 -2.74
N ILE A 7 -0.68 -9.45 -3.54
CA ILE A 7 0.29 -10.51 -3.27
C ILE A 7 1.22 -10.52 -4.46
N PHE A 8 2.49 -10.20 -4.22
CA PHE A 8 3.53 -10.06 -5.23
C PHE A 8 4.90 -10.17 -4.57
N ASP A 9 5.95 -10.36 -5.37
CA ASP A 9 7.33 -10.48 -4.90
C ASP A 9 7.97 -9.09 -4.89
N TYR A 10 7.97 -8.38 -3.75
CA TYR A 10 8.36 -6.96 -3.73
C TYR A 10 9.88 -6.76 -3.81
N ASP A 11 10.67 -7.78 -3.44
CA ASP A 11 12.14 -7.71 -3.45
C ASP A 11 12.82 -8.72 -4.38
N ASN A 12 12.04 -9.40 -5.24
CA ASN A 12 12.47 -10.34 -6.26
C ASN A 12 13.25 -11.54 -5.72
N ASP A 13 12.83 -12.05 -4.55
CA ASP A 13 13.46 -13.19 -3.91
C ASP A 13 12.83 -14.55 -4.28
N GLY A 14 11.79 -14.51 -5.10
CA GLY A 14 11.05 -15.66 -5.61
C GLY A 14 9.86 -16.07 -4.74
N TRP A 15 9.55 -15.34 -3.68
CA TRP A 15 8.43 -15.63 -2.79
C TRP A 15 7.42 -14.50 -2.72
N PRO A 16 6.13 -14.83 -2.61
CA PRO A 16 5.10 -13.81 -2.50
C PRO A 16 5.12 -13.15 -1.12
N ASP A 17 5.08 -11.83 -1.14
CA ASP A 17 4.87 -10.92 -0.01
C ASP A 17 3.42 -10.44 0.03
N ILE A 18 3.06 -9.72 1.10
CA ILE A 18 1.68 -9.26 1.31
C ILE A 18 1.63 -7.75 1.52
N PHE A 19 0.91 -7.07 0.64
CA PHE A 19 0.54 -5.67 0.79
C PHE A 19 -0.94 -5.52 1.13
N LEU A 20 -1.24 -4.63 2.09
CA LEU A 20 -2.58 -4.30 2.54
C LEU A 20 -2.82 -2.79 2.43
N VAL A 21 -3.86 -2.42 1.70
CA VAL A 21 -4.34 -1.04 1.59
C VAL A 21 -5.17 -0.70 2.82
N ASN A 22 -4.85 0.41 3.46
CA ASN A 22 -5.56 0.89 4.64
C ASN A 22 -6.25 2.24 4.38
N GLY A 23 -7.25 2.53 5.22
CA GLY A 23 -7.96 3.79 5.24
C GLY A 23 -7.10 4.91 5.84
N ALA A 24 -7.76 5.98 6.26
CA ALA A 24 -7.14 7.12 6.91
C ALA A 24 -8.08 7.68 7.96
N ARG A 25 -7.57 8.59 8.79
CA ARG A 25 -8.38 9.27 9.79
C ARG A 25 -9.37 10.20 9.11
N ILE A 26 -10.66 9.92 9.31
CA ILE A 26 -11.77 10.79 8.90
C ILE A 26 -12.22 11.62 10.10
N ARG A 27 -12.27 12.95 9.94
CA ARG A 27 -12.69 13.88 11.00
C ARG A 27 -14.15 14.30 10.78
N SER A 28 -14.86 14.56 11.87
CA SER A 28 -16.21 15.13 11.77
C SER A 28 -16.16 16.50 11.09
N GLY A 29 -17.06 16.73 10.14
CA GLY A 29 -17.10 17.96 9.33
C GLY A 29 -16.06 18.03 8.20
N GLN A 30 -15.31 16.95 7.95
CA GLN A 30 -14.42 16.87 6.78
C GLN A 30 -15.25 16.93 5.49
N ARG A 31 -14.86 17.78 4.55
CA ARG A 31 -15.55 17.92 3.27
C ARG A 31 -15.02 16.87 2.30
N ASP A 32 -15.82 16.52 1.29
CA ASP A 32 -15.42 15.57 0.24
C ASP A 32 -14.19 16.00 -0.57
N ARG A 33 -13.79 17.27 -0.52
CA ARG A 33 -12.56 17.75 -1.18
C ARG A 33 -11.30 17.61 -0.33
N ASP A 34 -11.46 17.37 0.97
CA ASP A 34 -10.35 17.34 1.92
C ASP A 34 -9.73 15.95 1.93
N VAL A 35 -8.41 15.87 1.75
CA VAL A 35 -7.71 14.58 1.78
C VAL A 35 -7.64 14.06 3.22
N PRO A 36 -8.12 12.82 3.48
CA PRO A 36 -8.00 12.17 4.78
C PRO A 36 -6.57 12.08 5.31
N ASP A 37 -6.43 12.27 6.62
CA ASP A 37 -5.15 12.32 7.31
C ASP A 37 -4.58 10.90 7.54
N LYS A 38 -3.42 10.61 6.94
CA LYS A 38 -2.69 9.33 7.04
C LYS A 38 -1.34 9.49 7.76
N SER A 39 -1.18 10.53 8.59
CA SER A 39 0.12 10.80 9.22
C SER A 39 0.50 9.80 10.32
N ALA A 40 -0.48 9.16 10.96
CA ALA A 40 -0.26 8.24 12.08
C ALA A 40 -0.16 6.78 11.59
N SER A 41 0.74 5.99 12.20
CA SER A 41 1.14 4.68 11.68
C SER A 41 0.03 3.62 11.75
N GLU A 42 -0.97 3.81 12.61
CA GLU A 42 -2.17 2.94 12.62
C GLU A 42 -3.00 3.03 11.32
N PHE A 43 -2.82 4.10 10.54
CA PHE A 43 -3.52 4.30 9.26
C PHE A 43 -2.67 3.98 8.04
N TRP A 44 -1.38 3.67 8.21
CA TRP A 44 -0.55 3.32 7.06
C TRP A 44 -1.07 2.06 6.38
N ASN A 45 -0.84 1.98 5.08
CA ASN A 45 -0.81 0.69 4.39
C ASN A 45 0.25 -0.20 5.06
N ARG A 46 0.19 -1.50 4.81
CA ARG A 46 1.18 -2.44 5.35
C ARG A 46 1.79 -3.28 4.24
N LEU A 47 3.11 -3.40 4.25
CA LEU A 47 3.85 -4.35 3.43
C LEU A 47 4.60 -5.31 4.36
N TYR A 48 4.38 -6.59 4.14
CA TYR A 48 4.94 -7.67 4.92
C TYR A 48 5.81 -8.55 4.02
N HIS A 49 7.11 -8.54 4.29
CA HIS A 49 8.07 -9.44 3.65
C HIS A 49 7.92 -10.85 4.21
N ASN A 50 7.86 -11.85 3.33
CA ASN A 50 7.78 -13.26 3.70
C ASN A 50 9.17 -13.77 4.10
N ASN A 51 9.35 -14.22 5.35
CA ASN A 51 10.66 -14.69 5.82
C ASN A 51 10.97 -16.16 5.44
N HIS A 52 10.09 -16.80 4.65
CA HIS A 52 10.21 -18.20 4.17
C HIS A 52 10.13 -19.28 5.25
N ASP A 53 9.69 -18.93 6.44
CA ASP A 53 9.54 -19.84 7.58
C ASP A 53 8.13 -19.80 8.18
N GLY A 54 7.17 -19.24 7.43
CA GLY A 54 5.80 -19.01 7.88
C GLY A 54 5.61 -17.75 8.72
N THR A 55 6.67 -16.94 8.88
CA THR A 55 6.60 -15.62 9.52
C THR A 55 6.76 -14.49 8.51
N PHE A 56 6.43 -13.27 8.95
CA PHE A 56 6.50 -12.07 8.11
C PHE A 56 7.15 -10.91 8.86
N THR A 57 7.89 -10.07 8.13
CA THR A 57 8.50 -8.84 8.64
C THR A 57 7.79 -7.62 8.07
N ASP A 58 7.34 -6.69 8.93
CA ASP A 58 6.80 -5.41 8.45
C ASP A 58 7.93 -4.54 7.86
N VAL A 59 7.87 -4.32 6.55
CA VAL A 59 8.84 -3.51 5.80
C VAL A 59 8.23 -2.21 5.28
N THR A 60 7.03 -1.85 5.73
CA THR A 60 6.26 -0.68 5.24
C THR A 60 7.07 0.60 5.18
N GLU A 61 7.81 0.91 6.25
CA GLU A 61 8.62 2.13 6.30
C GLU A 61 9.87 2.03 5.44
N LYS A 62 10.52 0.86 5.45
CA LYS A 62 11.73 0.58 4.66
C LYS A 62 11.44 0.72 3.16
N ALA A 63 10.29 0.21 2.71
CA ALA A 63 9.84 0.29 1.33
C ALA A 63 9.17 1.63 0.97
N GLY A 64 8.90 2.51 1.94
CA GLY A 64 8.30 3.83 1.66
C GLY A 64 6.82 3.80 1.29
N VAL A 65 6.11 2.69 1.50
CA VAL A 65 4.74 2.46 1.01
C VAL A 65 3.63 2.81 1.99
N ARG A 66 3.89 3.73 2.93
CA ARG A 66 2.94 4.16 3.99
C ARG A 66 1.58 4.61 3.44
N GLY A 67 1.57 5.18 2.23
CA GLY A 67 0.38 5.62 1.51
C GLY A 67 -0.04 7.06 1.79
N TYR A 68 -1.12 7.47 1.12
CA TYR A 68 -1.69 8.80 1.17
C TYR A 68 -3.21 8.73 1.15
N GLY A 69 -3.90 9.65 1.83
CA GLY A 69 -5.36 9.69 1.82
C GLY A 69 -6.02 8.38 2.29
N TYR A 70 -7.31 8.22 1.98
CA TYR A 70 -8.03 6.99 2.27
C TYR A 70 -7.87 5.99 1.13
N GLY A 71 -7.21 4.86 1.39
CA GLY A 71 -6.94 3.85 0.37
C GLY A 71 -8.20 3.09 -0.05
N THR A 72 -8.30 2.77 -1.34
CA THR A 72 -9.48 2.10 -1.92
C THR A 72 -9.17 0.80 -2.65
N GLY A 73 -7.95 0.61 -3.16
CA GLY A 73 -7.57 -0.58 -3.89
C GLY A 73 -6.09 -0.59 -4.28
N ALA A 74 -5.63 -1.75 -4.75
CA ALA A 74 -4.28 -1.94 -5.27
C ALA A 74 -4.31 -2.82 -6.53
N ALA A 75 -3.34 -2.63 -7.41
CA ALA A 75 -3.03 -3.50 -8.54
C ALA A 75 -1.51 -3.63 -8.66
N VAL A 76 -1.05 -4.79 -9.09
CA VAL A 76 0.37 -5.07 -9.35
C VAL A 76 0.57 -5.37 -10.82
N GLY A 77 1.66 -4.87 -11.37
CA GLY A 77 2.16 -5.23 -12.68
C GLY A 77 3.30 -4.32 -13.08
N ASP A 78 4.05 -4.74 -14.09
CA ASP A 78 5.11 -3.96 -14.72
C ASP A 78 4.49 -2.83 -15.57
N PHE A 79 4.26 -1.67 -14.96
CA PHE A 79 3.59 -0.52 -15.60
C PHE A 79 4.57 0.35 -16.39
N ASP A 80 5.85 0.36 -16.05
CA ASP A 80 6.87 1.13 -16.77
C ASP A 80 7.77 0.29 -17.70
N ASN A 81 7.55 -1.03 -17.73
CA ASN A 81 8.21 -2.00 -18.59
C ASN A 81 9.72 -2.14 -18.28
N ASP A 82 10.09 -2.06 -16.99
CA ASP A 82 11.45 -2.32 -16.50
C ASP A 82 11.70 -3.80 -16.14
N GLY A 83 10.65 -4.62 -16.17
CA GLY A 83 10.69 -6.04 -15.86
C GLY A 83 10.54 -6.38 -14.37
N LEU A 84 10.23 -5.39 -13.53
CA LEU A 84 9.92 -5.54 -12.12
C LEU A 84 8.42 -5.27 -11.87
N ASP A 85 7.89 -5.79 -10.76
CA ASP A 85 6.50 -5.56 -10.37
C ASP A 85 6.34 -4.16 -9.74
N ASP A 86 5.57 -3.28 -10.38
CA ASP A 86 5.15 -2.02 -9.76
C ASP A 86 3.86 -2.20 -8.94
N LEU A 87 3.67 -1.33 -7.95
CA LEU A 87 2.48 -1.30 -7.11
C LEU A 87 1.66 -0.02 -7.34
N LEU A 88 0.51 -0.15 -7.99
CA LEU A 88 -0.47 0.93 -8.15
C LEU A 88 -1.47 0.93 -6.99
N VAL A 89 -1.59 2.04 -6.26
CA VAL A 89 -2.55 2.20 -5.15
C VAL A 89 -3.51 3.34 -5.43
N THR A 90 -4.81 3.03 -5.43
CA THR A 90 -5.87 4.04 -5.58
C THR A 90 -6.29 4.56 -4.21
N ASN A 91 -6.45 5.88 -4.11
CA ASN A 91 -6.83 6.56 -2.89
C ASN A 91 -7.89 7.62 -3.17
N PHE A 92 -8.64 7.98 -2.15
CA PHE A 92 -9.44 9.19 -2.19
C PHE A 92 -8.52 10.41 -2.27
N GLY A 93 -8.62 11.17 -3.37
CA GLY A 93 -7.77 12.33 -3.64
C GLY A 93 -6.58 12.05 -4.57
N GLY A 94 -6.39 10.83 -5.06
CA GLY A 94 -5.35 10.55 -6.07
C GLY A 94 -4.93 9.09 -6.16
N VAL A 95 -3.98 8.82 -7.05
CA VAL A 95 -3.35 7.51 -7.27
C VAL A 95 -1.86 7.63 -7.00
N ILE A 96 -1.25 6.60 -6.42
CA ILE A 96 0.20 6.48 -6.28
C ILE A 96 0.64 5.26 -7.09
N LEU A 97 1.71 5.39 -7.85
CA LEU A 97 2.46 4.29 -8.43
C LEU A 97 3.79 4.19 -7.68
N TYR A 98 4.11 3.03 -7.14
CA TYR A 98 5.42 2.72 -6.56
C TYR A 98 6.17 1.83 -7.55
N HIS A 99 7.45 2.16 -7.75
CA HIS A 99 8.44 1.43 -8.53
C HIS A 99 9.47 0.83 -7.57
#